data_AF-A0A4U9VJ71-F1
#
_entry.id   AF-A0A4U9VJ71-F1
#
_cell.length_a   1.000
_cell.length_b   1.000
_cell.length_c   1.000
_cell.angle_alpha   90.00
_cell.angle_beta   90.00
_cell.angle_gamma   90.00
#
_symmetry.space_group_name_H-M   'P 1'
#
loop_
_entity.id
_entity.type
_entity.pdbx_description
1 polymer ?
#
loop_
_entity_poly.entity_id
_entity_poly.type
_entity_poly.pdbx_seq_one_letter_code
_entity_poly.pdbx_strand_id
1 'polypeptide(L)'
;MDHREKHVFGSCNAIIQAGKSSAGELEIDEHASYIVDLATAIAFNTQERMLLIVPNNGAINNFDPEAMVEIPCLVGKSARNRWWLAISRNSRKG
;
A
#
# COMPACT_ATOMS: atom_id res chain seq x y z
N MET A 1 -24.80 -9.20 -0.03
CA MET A 1 -23.62 -9.19 0.86
C MET A 1 -23.03 -10.58 1.14
N ASP A 2 -23.65 -11.68 0.69
CA ASP A 2 -23.32 -13.04 1.18
C ASP A 2 -22.59 -13.93 0.13
N HIS A 3 -22.18 -13.34 -1.00
CA HIS A 3 -21.77 -14.09 -2.20
C HIS A 3 -20.28 -14.39 -2.21
N ARG A 4 -19.44 -13.37 -1.98
CA ARG A 4 -17.98 -13.49 -2.05
C ARG A 4 -17.42 -14.33 -0.89
N GLU A 5 -17.95 -14.12 0.31
CA GLU A 5 -17.52 -14.88 1.49
C GLU A 5 -17.81 -16.38 1.34
N LYS A 6 -19.06 -16.73 0.99
CA LYS A 6 -19.46 -18.13 0.72
C LYS A 6 -18.65 -18.74 -0.42
N HIS A 7 -18.37 -17.99 -1.48
CA HIS A 7 -17.54 -18.45 -2.60
C HIS A 7 -16.11 -18.81 -2.17
N VAL A 8 -15.45 -17.92 -1.42
CA VAL A 8 -14.08 -18.13 -0.96
C VAL A 8 -13.99 -19.31 -0.01
N PHE A 9 -14.87 -19.36 1.01
CA PHE A 9 -14.87 -20.49 1.95
C PHE A 9 -15.25 -21.82 1.28
N GLY A 10 -16.20 -21.79 0.34
CA GLY A 10 -16.56 -22.95 -0.48
C GLY A 10 -15.38 -23.47 -1.31
N SER A 11 -14.68 -22.57 -1.99
CA SER A 11 -13.48 -22.89 -2.78
C SER A 11 -12.36 -23.46 -1.92
N CYS A 12 -12.11 -22.89 -0.73
CA CYS A 12 -11.13 -23.43 0.21
C CYS A 12 -11.48 -24.84 0.68
N ASN A 13 -12.75 -25.11 0.99
CA ASN A 13 -13.21 -26.44 1.38
C ASN A 13 -13.04 -27.46 0.24
N ALA A 14 -13.34 -27.09 -1.00
CA ALA A 14 -13.14 -27.95 -2.17
C ALA A 14 -11.66 -28.30 -2.38
N ILE A 15 -10.75 -27.34 -2.21
CA ILE A 15 -9.31 -27.55 -2.29
C ILE A 15 -8.83 -28.54 -1.23
N ILE A 16 -9.28 -28.39 0.01
CA ILE A 16 -8.90 -29.27 1.12
C ILE A 16 -9.38 -30.71 0.85
N GLN A 17 -10.63 -30.88 0.40
CA GLN A 17 -11.19 -32.20 0.12
C GLN A 17 -10.50 -32.91 -1.05
N ALA A 18 -10.10 -32.16 -2.09
CA ALA A 18 -9.45 -32.71 -3.27
C ALA A 18 -7.92 -32.81 -3.16
N GLY A 19 -7.30 -32.13 -2.19
CA GLY A 19 -5.85 -32.04 -2.02
C GLY A 19 -5.13 -31.33 -3.19
N LYS A 20 -5.83 -30.53 -3.98
CA LYS A 20 -5.31 -29.85 -5.18
C LYS A 20 -5.92 -28.46 -5.31
N SER A 21 -5.09 -27.44 -5.58
CA SER A 21 -5.55 -26.05 -5.73
C SER A 21 -6.53 -25.85 -6.89
N SER A 22 -6.42 -26.67 -7.95
CA SER A 22 -7.31 -26.62 -9.11
C SER A 22 -8.76 -26.99 -8.83
N ALA A 23 -9.09 -27.45 -7.61
CA ALA A 23 -10.46 -27.76 -7.19
C ALA A 23 -11.24 -26.56 -6.66
N GLY A 24 -10.58 -25.42 -6.42
CA GLY A 24 -11.23 -24.17 -6.04
C GLY A 24 -11.07 -23.10 -7.11
N GLU A 25 -11.97 -22.12 -7.10
CA GLU A 25 -11.96 -20.98 -8.03
C GLU A 25 -11.40 -19.75 -7.33
N LEU A 26 -10.08 -19.78 -7.10
CA LEU A 26 -9.31 -18.66 -6.53
C LEU A 26 -8.42 -18.06 -7.61
N GLU A 27 -8.62 -16.77 -7.88
CA GLU A 27 -7.88 -16.00 -8.88
C GLU A 27 -6.88 -15.04 -8.22
N ILE A 28 -5.86 -14.64 -8.97
CA ILE A 28 -4.89 -13.65 -8.52
C ILE A 28 -5.55 -12.27 -8.54
N ASP A 29 -5.46 -11.53 -7.44
CA ASP A 29 -5.95 -10.16 -7.33
C ASP A 29 -4.84 -9.16 -7.74
N GLU A 30 -5.02 -8.53 -8.90
CA GLU A 30 -4.11 -7.51 -9.41
C GLU A 30 -4.09 -6.25 -8.52
N HIS A 31 -5.19 -5.96 -7.82
CA HIS A 31 -5.27 -4.78 -6.96
C HIS A 31 -4.32 -4.87 -5.77
N ALA A 32 -3.98 -6.06 -5.26
CA ALA A 32 -3.08 -6.20 -4.11
C ALA A 32 -1.60 -5.92 -4.42
N SER A 33 -1.23 -5.71 -5.69
CA SER A 33 0.14 -5.47 -6.14
C SER A 33 0.82 -4.28 -5.44
N TYR A 34 0.08 -3.21 -5.15
CA TYR A 34 0.63 -2.03 -4.47
C TYR A 34 1.23 -2.32 -3.08
N ILE A 35 0.82 -3.42 -2.43
CA ILE A 35 1.37 -3.85 -1.14
C ILE A 35 2.82 -4.30 -1.33
N VAL A 36 3.08 -5.05 -2.41
CA VAL A 36 4.41 -5.53 -2.76
C VAL A 36 5.29 -4.38 -3.21
N ASP A 37 4.74 -3.41 -3.94
CA ASP A 37 5.47 -2.20 -4.36
C ASP A 37 5.95 -1.39 -3.13
N LEU A 38 5.07 -1.16 -2.15
CA LEU A 38 5.44 -0.53 -0.88
C LEU A 38 6.55 -1.29 -0.14
N ALA A 39 6.42 -2.61 -0.01
CA ALA A 39 7.42 -3.44 0.65
C ALA A 39 8.78 -3.39 -0.07
N THR A 40 8.75 -3.45 -1.41
CA THR A 40 9.93 -3.40 -2.27
C THR A 40 10.61 -2.03 -2.18
N ALA A 41 9.83 -0.95 -2.17
CA ALA A 41 10.36 0.40 -2.02
C ALA A 41 11.10 0.59 -0.71
N ILE A 42 10.55 0.09 0.40
CA ILE A 42 11.19 0.11 1.72
C ILE A 42 12.46 -0.76 1.73
N ALA A 43 12.35 -2.00 1.26
CA ALA A 43 13.43 -3.00 1.35
C ALA A 43 14.64 -2.62 0.47
N PHE A 44 14.39 -2.13 -0.74
CA PHE A 44 15.42 -1.88 -1.76
C PHE A 44 15.66 -0.41 -2.05
N ASN A 45 15.06 0.50 -1.27
CA ASN A 45 15.26 1.94 -1.39
C ASN A 45 14.95 2.48 -2.81
N THR A 46 13.86 2.02 -3.43
CA THR A 46 13.57 2.35 -4.83
C THR A 46 13.17 3.82 -5.04
N GLN A 47 12.85 4.55 -3.97
CA GLN A 47 12.38 5.94 -4.01
C GLN A 47 11.11 6.10 -4.85
N GLU A 48 10.28 5.06 -4.88
CA GLU A 48 9.00 5.07 -5.60
C GLU A 48 8.03 6.09 -5.03
N ARG A 49 7.21 6.67 -5.93
CA ARG A 49 6.18 7.63 -5.56
C ARG A 49 4.85 6.93 -5.35
N MET A 50 4.31 7.04 -4.15
CA MET A 50 3.01 6.47 -3.77
C MET A 50 2.24 7.40 -2.84
N LEU A 51 0.91 7.24 -2.78
CA LEU A 51 0.08 7.95 -1.80
C LEU A 51 0.19 7.22 -0.46
N LEU A 52 0.54 7.96 0.59
CA LEU A 52 0.60 7.44 1.95
C LEU A 52 -0.16 8.36 2.90
N ILE A 53 -0.76 7.76 3.92
CA ILE A 53 -1.36 8.47 5.04
C ILE A 53 -0.26 8.78 6.06
N VAL A 54 0.10 10.05 6.20
CA VAL A 54 1.23 10.52 7.00
C VAL A 54 0.90 11.82 7.74
N PRO A 55 1.59 12.15 8.85
CA PRO A 55 1.40 13.44 9.50
C PRO A 55 1.74 14.59 8.54
N ASN A 56 0.86 15.59 8.47
CA ASN A 56 0.98 16.71 7.54
C ASN A 56 2.32 17.45 7.68
N ASN A 57 2.69 17.86 8.90
CA ASN A 57 3.96 18.55 9.19
C ASN A 57 4.30 19.70 8.20
N GLY A 58 3.27 20.41 7.71
CA GLY A 58 3.44 21.51 6.76
C GLY A 58 3.54 21.10 5.29
N ALA A 59 3.30 19.83 4.92
CA ALA A 59 3.15 19.43 3.52
C ALA A 59 1.97 20.17 2.84
N ILE A 60 0.91 20.42 3.60
CA ILE A 60 -0.22 21.29 3.32
C ILE A 60 -0.14 22.48 4.28
N ASN A 61 0.38 23.62 3.80
CA ASN A 61 0.76 24.77 4.63
C ASN A 61 -0.39 25.41 5.43
N ASN A 62 -1.62 25.32 4.92
CA ASN A 62 -2.81 25.96 5.48
C ASN A 62 -3.75 24.95 6.15
N PHE A 63 -3.19 23.84 6.63
CA PHE A 63 -3.91 22.75 7.27
C PHE A 63 -3.22 22.37 8.58
N ASP A 64 -3.96 21.71 9.47
CA ASP A 64 -3.46 21.27 10.77
C ASP A 64 -2.15 20.45 10.58
N PRO A 65 -1.03 20.84 11.21
CA PRO A 65 0.24 20.13 11.09
C PRO A 65 0.21 18.72 11.70
N GLU A 66 -0.68 18.45 12.66
CA GLU A 66 -0.78 17.15 13.34
C GLU A 66 -1.78 16.19 12.66
N ALA A 67 -2.54 16.68 11.68
CA ALA A 67 -3.49 15.84 10.95
C ALA A 67 -2.78 14.77 10.10
N MET A 68 -3.35 13.56 10.09
CA MET A 68 -2.98 12.51 9.16
C MET A 68 -3.59 12.81 7.79
N VAL A 69 -2.75 12.96 6.77
CA VAL A 69 -3.16 13.33 5.41
C VAL A 69 -2.66 12.30 4.41
N GLU A 70 -3.47 12.00 3.39
CA GLU A 70 -3.07 11.15 2.28
C GLU A 70 -2.43 11.99 1.17
N ILE A 71 -1.10 11.91 1.04
CA ILE A 71 -0.32 12.76 0.12
C ILE A 71 0.76 11.96 -0.62
N PRO A 72 1.24 12.45 -1.78
CA PRO A 72 2.34 11.82 -2.50
C PRO A 72 3.64 11.84 -1.68
N CYS A 73 4.23 10.66 -1.53
CA CYS A 73 5.48 10.44 -0.82
C CYS A 73 6.47 9.69 -1.71
N LEU A 74 7.77 9.98 -1.57
CA LEU A 74 8.83 9.09 -2.03
C LEU A 74 9.12 8.08 -0.94
N VAL A 75 9.11 6.79 -1.26
CA VAL A 75 9.28 5.71 -0.29
C VAL A 75 10.60 4.99 -0.50
N GLY A 76 11.35 4.81 0.57
CA GLY A 76 12.67 4.22 0.52
C GLY A 76 13.29 3.98 1.89
N LYS A 77 14.48 3.38 1.89
CA LYS A 77 15.29 3.24 3.09
C LYS A 77 15.91 4.59 3.44
N SER A 78 15.55 5.12 4.60
CA SER A 78 16.13 6.37 5.10
C SER A 78 17.03 6.13 6.28
N ALA A 79 18.10 6.91 6.36
CA ALA A 79 18.97 6.98 7.54
C ALA A 79 18.30 7.64 8.77
N ARG A 80 17.14 8.32 8.61
CA ARG A 80 16.51 9.13 9.68
C ARG A 80 15.28 8.48 10.33
N ASN A 81 15.26 7.15 10.48
CA ASN A 81 14.13 6.39 11.06
C ASN A 81 12.76 6.72 10.39
N ARG A 82 12.77 7.12 9.11
CA ARG A 82 11.57 7.51 8.34
C ARG A 82 11.58 6.93 6.94
N TRP A 83 10.67 6.02 6.64
CA TRP A 83 10.66 5.30 5.37
C TRP A 83 10.10 6.08 4.17
N TRP A 84 9.76 7.36 4.36
CA TRP A 84 9.13 8.19 3.34
C TRP A 84 9.53 9.67 3.44
N LEU A 85 9.35 10.40 2.34
CA LEU A 85 9.48 11.85 2.24
C LEU A 85 8.28 12.46 1.50
N ALA A 86 7.52 13.35 2.15
CA ALA A 86 6.42 14.07 1.51
C ALA A 86 6.95 14.94 0.39
N ILE A 87 6.29 14.88 -0.76
CA ILE A 87 6.59 15.72 -1.91
C ILE A 87 5.80 17.02 -1.74
N SER A 88 6.37 18.01 -1.05
CA SER A 88 5.74 19.34 -0.99
C SER A 88 6.05 20.14 -2.26
N ARG A 89 5.06 20.88 -2.76
CA ARG A 89 5.17 21.72 -3.97
C ARG A 89 6.13 22.91 -3.82
N ASN A 90 6.72 23.15 -2.64
CA ASN A 90 7.50 24.35 -2.36
C ASN A 90 8.98 24.29 -2.78
N SER A 91 9.48 23.17 -3.34
CA SER A 91 10.89 23.05 -3.77
C SER A 91 11.20 23.68 -5.15
N ARG A 92 10.36 24.58 -5.67
CA ARG A 92 10.58 25.31 -6.94
C ARG A 92 10.44 26.83 -6.81
N LYS A 93 11.10 27.42 -5.83
CA LYS A 93 11.43 28.85 -5.86
C LYS A 93 12.93 29.00 -5.59
N GLY A 94 13.70 28.85 -6.67
CA GLY A 94 14.98 29.51 -6.81
C GLY A 94 14.78 30.95 -7.28
#